data_AF-A0AAD6TQS8-F1
#
_entry.id   AF-A0AAD6TQS8-F1
#
_cell.length_a   1.000
_cell.length_b   1.000
_cell.length_c   1.000
_cell.angle_alpha   90.00
_cell.angle_beta   90.00
_cell.angle_gamma   90.00
#
_symmetry.space_group_name_H-M   'P 1'
#
loop_
_entity.id
_entity.type
_entity.pdbx_description
1 polymer ?
#
loop_
_entity_poly.entity_id
_entity_poly.type
_entity_poly.pdbx_seq_one_letter_code
_entity_poly.pdbx_strand_id
1 'polypeptide(L)'
;MAQKKRERKRIPRANRKNLRLWAEGARETVLRPHFDAYVAALDKGRVEEHRFCKSVCREFHARIDWKTPDSEEPIVADWDPLAPTVNEVLPEDEEVRKRARIKELNKFMHECYQDKVAPIVEERWAMEKEDGNTRTKDHKAGFRAQVARDIFRGLPAAEQDGFASRAKDEAAHAKAAYAKALNEPPSTSPEARQRCISHISDFMGPILKGLHDRTGLHATIILGGPMPQLGGELRTVQ
;
A
#
# COMPACT_ATOMS: atom_id res chain seq x y z
N MET A 1 -26.00 15.74 57.36
CA MET A 1 -24.52 15.76 57.26
C MET A 1 -24.14 15.47 55.81
N ALA A 2 -23.56 16.43 55.09
CA ALA A 2 -23.17 16.25 53.69
C ALA A 2 -21.88 15.41 53.60
N GLN A 3 -21.94 14.25 52.94
CA GLN A 3 -20.76 13.42 52.69
C GLN A 3 -19.79 14.15 51.76
N LYS A 4 -18.60 14.50 52.27
CA LYS A 4 -17.49 15.04 51.47
C LYS A 4 -17.13 14.02 50.38
N LYS A 5 -17.38 14.39 49.12
CA LYS A 5 -17.02 13.61 47.92
C LYS A 5 -15.50 13.45 47.91
N ARG A 6 -15.00 12.20 47.99
CA ARG A 6 -13.56 11.92 47.93
C ARG A 6 -12.99 12.41 46.59
N GLU A 7 -12.08 13.36 46.67
CA GLU A 7 -11.34 13.88 45.52
C GLU A 7 -10.37 12.81 45.02
N ARG A 8 -10.63 12.25 43.83
CA ARG A 8 -9.76 11.23 43.24
C ARG A 8 -8.52 11.93 42.68
N LYS A 9 -7.35 11.71 43.29
CA LYS A 9 -6.06 12.16 42.74
C LYS A 9 -5.85 11.52 41.37
N ARG A 10 -5.56 12.33 40.35
CA ARG A 10 -5.26 11.83 39.00
C ARG A 10 -3.98 10.99 39.04
N ILE A 11 -4.02 9.84 38.36
CA ILE A 11 -2.83 8.98 38.19
C ILE A 11 -1.86 9.69 37.23
N PRO A 12 -0.57 9.84 37.61
CA PRO A 12 0.46 10.41 36.74
C PRO A 12 0.53 9.68 35.38
N ARG A 13 0.85 10.40 34.30
CA ARG A 13 0.83 9.87 32.92
C ARG A 13 1.67 8.60 32.77
N ALA A 14 2.87 8.57 33.33
CA ALA A 14 3.77 7.41 33.34
C ALA A 14 3.19 6.16 34.03
N ASN A 15 2.22 6.33 34.94
CA ASN A 15 1.65 5.25 35.73
C ASN A 15 0.30 4.75 35.18
N ARG A 16 -0.15 5.27 34.03
CA ARG A 16 -1.41 4.85 33.40
C ARG A 16 -1.20 3.50 32.69
N LYS A 17 -1.90 2.47 33.16
CA LYS A 17 -1.88 1.12 32.55
C LYS A 17 -2.74 0.98 31.29
N ASN A 18 -3.50 2.02 30.94
CA ASN A 18 -4.37 2.04 29.78
C ASN A 18 -4.20 3.34 28.99
N LEU A 19 -4.56 3.32 27.72
CA LEU A 19 -4.50 4.47 26.82
C LEU A 19 -5.63 5.50 27.08
N ARG A 20 -6.31 5.45 28.23
CA ARG A 20 -7.29 6.50 28.54
C ARG A 20 -6.54 7.81 28.74
N LEU A 21 -7.08 8.88 28.14
CA LEU A 21 -6.50 10.22 28.22
C LEU A 21 -5.10 10.33 27.57
N TRP A 22 -4.77 9.44 26.62
CA TRP A 22 -3.48 9.47 25.90
C TRP A 22 -3.26 10.79 25.14
N ALA A 23 -4.35 11.39 24.67
CA ALA A 23 -4.33 12.63 23.92
C ALA A 23 -4.26 13.89 24.79
N GLU A 24 -4.29 13.82 26.13
CA GLU A 24 -4.17 15.04 26.96
C GLU A 24 -2.87 15.82 26.66
N GLY A 25 -2.93 17.14 26.80
CA GLY A 25 -1.79 18.05 26.64
C GLY A 25 -1.59 18.54 25.21
N ALA A 26 -0.34 18.54 24.75
CA ALA A 26 0.09 18.93 23.41
C ALA A 26 -0.57 18.12 22.29
N ARG A 27 -0.93 16.86 22.56
CA ARG A 27 -1.67 16.03 21.59
C ARG A 27 -3.10 16.56 21.40
N GLU A 28 -3.75 17.00 22.47
CA GLU A 28 -5.12 17.53 22.42
C GLU A 28 -5.13 18.89 21.72
N THR A 29 -4.13 19.74 21.95
CA THR A 29 -4.07 21.04 21.27
C THR A 29 -3.99 20.89 19.74
N VAL A 30 -3.36 19.83 19.25
CA VAL A 30 -3.33 19.50 17.81
C VAL A 30 -4.65 18.91 17.33
N LEU A 31 -5.26 17.99 18.09
CA LEU A 31 -6.45 17.24 17.63
C LEU A 31 -7.77 17.99 17.83
N ARG A 32 -7.88 18.82 18.88
CA ARG A 32 -9.12 19.48 19.29
C ARG A 32 -9.75 20.35 18.20
N PRO A 33 -8.99 21.17 17.44
CA PRO A 33 -9.57 22.00 16.38
C PRO A 33 -10.24 21.20 15.25
N HIS A 34 -9.89 19.93 15.09
CA HIS A 34 -10.37 19.06 14.02
C HIS A 34 -11.69 18.35 14.34
N PHE A 35 -12.20 18.48 15.56
CA PHE A 35 -13.35 17.68 16.02
C PHE A 35 -14.63 17.98 15.23
N ASP A 36 -14.98 19.26 15.04
CA ASP A 36 -16.20 19.64 14.31
C ASP A 36 -16.11 19.28 12.82
N ALA A 37 -14.91 19.44 12.22
CA ALA A 37 -14.66 19.06 10.84
C ALA A 37 -14.72 17.53 10.64
N TYR A 38 -14.31 16.75 11.64
CA TYR A 38 -14.47 15.30 11.65
C TYR A 38 -15.94 14.88 11.66
N VAL A 39 -16.76 15.51 12.52
CA VAL A 39 -18.22 15.25 12.56
C VAL A 39 -18.86 15.58 11.20
N ALA A 40 -18.52 16.73 10.61
CA ALA A 40 -19.02 17.09 9.29
C ALA A 40 -18.55 16.13 8.17
N ALA A 41 -17.34 15.56 8.29
CA ALA A 41 -16.84 14.55 7.34
C ALA A 41 -17.55 13.20 7.53
N LEU A 42 -17.84 12.81 8.78
CA LEU A 42 -18.64 11.63 9.11
C LEU A 42 -20.04 11.71 8.49
N ASP A 43 -20.70 12.86 8.59
CA ASP A 43 -22.04 13.07 8.03
C ASP A 43 -22.07 12.94 6.49
N LYS A 44 -20.94 13.22 5.82
CA LYS A 44 -20.77 13.05 4.36
C LYS A 44 -20.46 11.61 3.95
N GLY A 45 -20.16 10.73 4.90
CA GLY A 45 -19.91 9.31 4.68
C GLY A 45 -18.43 8.90 4.72
N ARG A 46 -18.22 7.58 4.64
CA ARG A 46 -16.95 6.91 4.95
C ARG A 46 -15.74 7.37 4.11
N VAL A 47 -15.95 7.76 2.85
CA VAL A 47 -14.84 8.17 1.97
C VAL A 47 -14.29 9.53 2.39
N GLU A 48 -15.17 10.48 2.70
CA GLU A 48 -14.77 11.81 3.18
C GLU A 48 -14.19 11.74 4.59
N GLU A 49 -14.79 10.94 5.47
CA GLU A 49 -14.23 10.63 6.79
C GLU A 49 -12.79 10.11 6.70
N HIS A 50 -12.55 9.07 5.89
CA HIS A 50 -11.20 8.51 5.71
C HIS A 50 -10.20 9.51 5.11
N ARG A 51 -10.65 10.36 4.18
CA ARG A 51 -9.81 11.43 3.60
C ARG A 51 -9.44 12.45 4.66
N PHE A 52 -10.40 12.87 5.49
CA PHE A 52 -10.19 13.81 6.58
C PHE A 52 -9.22 13.26 7.63
N CYS A 53 -9.46 12.03 8.11
CA CYS A 53 -8.57 11.38 9.07
C CYS A 53 -7.13 11.27 8.55
N LYS A 54 -6.94 10.93 7.27
CA LYS A 54 -5.60 10.92 6.66
C LYS A 54 -4.92 12.29 6.69
N SER A 55 -5.66 13.37 6.46
CA SER A 55 -5.12 14.73 6.52
C SER A 55 -4.69 15.08 7.95
N VAL A 56 -5.55 14.83 8.94
CA VAL A 56 -5.26 15.10 10.35
C VAL A 56 -4.10 14.23 10.85
N CYS A 57 -4.02 12.96 10.45
CA CYS A 57 -2.88 12.11 10.80
C CYS A 57 -1.55 12.65 10.24
N ARG A 58 -1.55 13.19 9.01
CA ARG A 58 -0.34 13.81 8.44
C ARG A 58 0.08 15.03 9.23
N GLU A 59 -0.85 15.90 9.56
CA GLU A 59 -0.58 17.06 10.41
C GLU A 59 -0.07 16.64 11.80
N PHE A 60 -0.74 15.68 12.43
CA PHE A 60 -0.35 15.18 13.75
C PHE A 60 1.08 14.65 13.76
N HIS A 61 1.45 13.81 12.79
CA HIS A 61 2.80 13.24 12.70
C HIS A 61 3.87 14.22 12.18
N ALA A 62 3.46 15.33 11.56
CA ALA A 62 4.38 16.42 11.24
C ALA A 62 4.66 17.31 12.46
N ARG A 63 3.65 17.51 13.32
CA ARG A 63 3.77 18.32 14.54
C ARG A 63 4.40 17.57 15.71
N ILE A 64 4.16 16.26 15.80
CA ILE A 64 4.55 15.43 16.94
C ILE A 64 5.36 14.25 16.42
N ASP A 65 6.59 14.12 16.93
CA ASP A 65 7.44 12.98 16.61
C ASP A 65 6.77 11.68 17.05
N TRP A 66 6.61 10.76 16.09
CA TRP A 66 6.01 9.45 16.33
C TRP A 66 6.86 8.59 17.27
N LYS A 67 8.14 8.92 17.47
CA LYS A 67 9.04 8.24 18.41
C LYS A 67 8.80 8.66 19.85
N THR A 68 8.12 9.77 20.11
CA THR A 68 7.83 10.23 21.47
C THR A 68 6.80 9.30 22.14
N PRO A 69 7.14 8.63 23.26
CA PRO A 69 6.21 7.76 23.97
C PRO A 69 4.93 8.48 24.40
N ASP A 70 3.81 7.75 24.51
CA ASP A 70 2.53 8.30 24.99
C ASP A 70 2.59 8.77 26.45
N SER A 71 3.58 8.29 27.21
CA SER A 71 3.83 8.71 28.59
C SER A 71 4.48 10.09 28.71
N GLU A 72 5.11 10.56 27.63
CA GLU A 72 5.85 11.81 27.58
C GLU A 72 5.05 12.91 26.85
N GLU A 73 5.24 14.16 27.27
CA GLU A 73 4.62 15.31 26.62
C GLU A 73 5.46 15.71 25.40
N PRO A 74 4.92 15.65 24.17
CA PRO A 74 5.68 15.95 22.98
C PRO A 74 5.85 17.46 22.82
N ILE A 75 6.95 17.84 22.19
CA ILE A 75 7.15 19.19 21.69
C ILE A 75 6.36 19.32 20.39
N VAL A 76 5.46 20.30 20.31
CA VAL A 76 4.66 20.56 19.10
C VAL A 76 5.49 21.42 18.16
N ALA A 77 5.87 20.86 17.02
CA ALA A 77 6.48 21.61 15.93
C ALA A 77 5.44 22.40 15.13
N ASP A 78 5.89 23.45 14.46
CA ASP A 78 5.06 24.17 13.49
C ASP A 78 4.75 23.28 12.29
N TRP A 79 3.52 23.37 11.80
CA TRP A 79 3.06 22.60 10.66
C TRP A 79 2.85 23.48 9.45
N ASP A 80 3.44 23.08 8.33
CA ASP A 80 3.21 23.65 7.03
C ASP A 80 2.41 22.66 6.15
N PRO A 81 1.17 23.00 5.73
CA PRO A 81 0.37 22.17 4.84
C PRO A 81 1.01 21.90 3.48
N LEU A 82 1.87 22.82 3.04
CA LEU A 82 2.50 22.80 1.72
C LEU A 82 3.90 22.18 1.76
N ALA A 83 4.40 21.83 2.95
CA ALA A 83 5.67 21.13 3.06
C ALA A 83 5.57 19.79 2.29
N PRO A 84 6.53 19.52 1.39
CA PRO A 84 6.55 18.25 0.70
C PRO A 84 6.73 17.11 1.70
N THR A 85 6.05 15.99 1.49
CA THR A 85 6.30 14.78 2.28
C THR A 85 7.72 14.31 2.02
N VAL A 86 8.61 14.58 2.96
CA VAL A 86 9.98 14.05 2.93
C VAL A 86 9.88 12.57 3.28
N ASN A 87 10.09 11.71 2.29
CA ASN A 87 10.27 10.29 2.57
C ASN A 87 11.48 10.15 3.49
N GLU A 88 11.34 9.38 4.56
CA GLU A 88 12.47 9.02 5.41
C GLU A 88 13.57 8.42 4.53
N VAL A 89 14.65 9.18 4.33
CA VAL A 89 15.84 8.70 3.63
C VAL A 89 16.56 7.84 4.66
N LEU A 90 16.32 6.54 4.57
CA LEU A 90 17.07 5.58 5.37
C LEU A 90 18.53 5.58 4.85
N PRO A 91 19.52 5.36 5.72
CA PRO A 91 20.87 5.05 5.28
C PRO A 91 20.86 3.96 4.21
N GLU A 92 21.75 4.06 3.20
CA GLU A 92 21.72 3.16 2.04
C GLU A 92 21.85 1.69 2.43
N ASP A 93 22.62 1.40 3.48
CA ASP A 93 22.75 0.05 4.04
C ASP A 93 21.46 -0.46 4.69
N GLU A 94 20.71 0.40 5.37
CA GLU A 94 19.40 0.06 5.94
C GLU A 94 18.34 -0.14 4.85
N GLU A 95 18.36 0.67 3.78
CA GLU A 95 17.47 0.47 2.64
C GLU A 95 17.70 -0.88 1.96
N VAL A 96 18.96 -1.24 1.73
CA VAL A 96 19.31 -2.52 1.12
C VAL A 96 18.83 -3.68 1.99
N ARG A 97 19.06 -3.61 3.31
CA ARG A 97 18.58 -4.62 4.27
C ARG A 97 17.06 -4.73 4.28
N LYS A 98 16.36 -3.59 4.34
CA LYS A 98 14.88 -3.53 4.32
C LYS A 98 14.33 -4.12 3.03
N ARG A 99 14.89 -3.73 1.88
CA ARG A 99 14.47 -4.25 0.56
C ARG A 99 14.73 -5.75 0.44
N ALA A 100 15.87 -6.25 0.92
CA ALA A 100 16.16 -7.69 0.95
C ALA A 100 15.13 -8.44 1.79
N ARG A 101 14.85 -7.96 3.01
CA ARG A 101 13.87 -8.58 3.91
C ARG A 101 12.45 -8.60 3.34
N ILE A 102 12.04 -7.52 2.67
CA ILE A 102 10.73 -7.47 2.00
C ILE A 102 10.66 -8.49 0.86
N LYS A 103 11.73 -8.64 0.07
CA LYS A 103 11.78 -9.63 -1.01
C LYS A 103 11.66 -11.06 -0.49
N GLU A 104 12.39 -11.39 0.56
CA GLU A 104 12.30 -12.69 1.25
C GLU A 104 10.88 -12.99 1.70
N LEU A 105 10.26 -12.06 2.43
CA LEU A 105 8.90 -12.22 2.92
C LEU A 105 7.89 -12.35 1.79
N ASN A 106 8.02 -11.56 0.73
CA ASN A 106 7.14 -11.64 -0.43
C ASN A 106 7.28 -12.98 -1.15
N LYS A 107 8.51 -13.51 -1.25
CA LYS A 107 8.76 -14.82 -1.83
C LYS A 107 8.14 -15.94 -0.99
N PHE A 108 8.32 -15.89 0.33
CA PHE A 108 7.65 -16.79 1.27
C PHE A 108 6.12 -16.73 1.12
N MET A 109 5.56 -15.53 1.05
CA MET A 109 4.13 -15.35 0.81
C MET A 109 3.71 -16.00 -0.50
N HIS A 110 4.41 -15.77 -1.60
CA HIS A 110 4.03 -16.34 -2.89
C HIS A 110 4.09 -17.87 -2.91
N GLU A 111 5.10 -18.48 -2.29
CA GLU A 111 5.29 -19.93 -2.30
C GLU A 111 4.44 -20.66 -1.26
N CYS A 112 4.21 -20.06 -0.10
CA CYS A 112 3.65 -20.76 1.07
C CYS A 112 2.28 -20.23 1.51
N TYR A 113 1.67 -19.30 0.76
CA TYR A 113 0.41 -18.68 1.22
C TYR A 113 -0.69 -19.72 1.42
N GLN A 114 -0.99 -20.54 0.41
CA GLN A 114 -2.11 -21.47 0.48
C GLN A 114 -1.90 -22.54 1.56
N ASP A 115 -0.69 -23.08 1.66
CA ASP A 115 -0.45 -24.25 2.51
C ASP A 115 -0.16 -23.88 3.97
N LYS A 116 0.58 -22.79 4.21
CA LYS A 116 1.08 -22.43 5.56
C LYS A 116 0.40 -21.20 6.13
N VAL A 117 0.16 -20.17 5.31
CA VAL A 117 -0.30 -18.87 5.82
C VAL A 117 -1.82 -18.78 5.91
N ALA A 118 -2.54 -19.20 4.87
CA ALA A 118 -3.99 -19.07 4.77
C ALA A 118 -4.73 -19.81 5.90
N PRO A 119 -4.38 -21.06 6.27
CA PRO A 119 -5.07 -21.75 7.36
C PRO A 119 -4.93 -21.01 8.70
N ILE A 120 -3.72 -20.50 9.01
CA ILE A 120 -3.43 -19.76 10.25
C ILE A 120 -4.10 -18.39 10.24
N VAL A 121 -4.20 -17.74 9.07
CA VAL A 121 -4.93 -16.48 8.92
C VAL A 121 -6.41 -16.68 9.24
N GLU A 122 -7.05 -17.72 8.67
CA GLU A 122 -8.47 -17.99 8.93
C GLU A 122 -8.72 -18.36 10.39
N GLU A 123 -7.84 -19.17 11.00
CA GLU A 123 -7.91 -19.54 12.41
C GLU A 123 -7.80 -18.29 13.33
N ARG A 124 -6.76 -17.48 13.16
CA ARG A 124 -6.57 -16.26 13.97
C ARG A 124 -7.70 -15.25 13.75
N TRP A 125 -8.23 -15.16 12.52
CA TRP A 125 -9.34 -14.27 12.21
C TRP A 125 -10.65 -14.72 12.83
N ALA A 126 -10.88 -16.04 12.93
CA ALA A 126 -12.04 -16.58 13.64
C ALA A 126 -11.97 -16.22 15.14
N MET A 127 -10.79 -16.35 15.77
CA MET A 127 -10.60 -15.94 17.17
C MET A 127 -10.87 -14.45 17.40
N GLU A 128 -10.35 -13.56 16.54
CA GLU A 128 -10.62 -12.12 16.66
C GLU A 128 -12.09 -11.74 16.49
N LYS A 129 -12.86 -12.54 15.74
CA LYS A 129 -14.31 -12.35 15.60
C LYS A 129 -15.06 -12.74 16.87
N GLU A 130 -14.64 -13.81 17.53
CA GLU A 130 -15.22 -14.25 18.81
C GLU A 130 -14.98 -13.23 19.93
N ASP A 131 -13.80 -12.59 19.94
CA ASP A 131 -13.45 -11.51 20.87
C ASP A 131 -14.24 -10.19 20.63
N GLY A 132 -15.06 -10.13 19.57
CA GLY A 132 -15.95 -9.01 19.27
C GLY A 132 -15.23 -7.73 18.83
N ASN A 133 -13.93 -7.82 18.52
CA ASN A 133 -13.08 -6.65 18.22
C ASN A 133 -13.24 -6.15 16.78
N THR A 134 -13.89 -6.91 15.90
CA THR A 134 -14.00 -6.57 14.47
C THR A 134 -15.42 -6.72 13.91
N ARG A 135 -15.92 -5.66 13.25
CA ARG A 135 -17.23 -5.62 12.55
C ARG A 135 -17.17 -6.03 11.06
N THR A 136 -16.00 -6.39 10.52
CA THR A 136 -15.83 -6.70 9.09
C THR A 136 -15.93 -8.19 8.80
N LYS A 137 -16.53 -8.53 7.66
CA LYS A 137 -16.70 -9.93 7.21
C LYS A 137 -15.35 -10.61 6.92
N ASP A 138 -14.46 -9.89 6.25
CA ASP A 138 -13.17 -10.42 5.77
C ASP A 138 -11.98 -9.73 6.45
N HIS A 139 -10.85 -10.44 6.55
CA HIS A 139 -9.60 -9.88 7.06
C HIS A 139 -8.97 -8.92 6.06
N LYS A 140 -8.29 -7.89 6.59
CA LYS A 140 -7.58 -6.89 5.79
C LYS A 140 -6.22 -7.44 5.34
N ALA A 141 -5.69 -6.90 4.24
CA ALA A 141 -4.34 -7.25 3.75
C ALA A 141 -3.24 -7.08 4.80
N GLY A 142 -3.36 -6.07 5.68
CA GLY A 142 -2.41 -5.84 6.78
C GLY A 142 -2.37 -6.99 7.79
N PHE A 143 -3.52 -7.59 8.10
CA PHE A 143 -3.62 -8.74 9.03
C PHE A 143 -2.91 -9.96 8.43
N ARG A 144 -3.20 -10.29 7.17
CA ARG A 144 -2.51 -11.38 6.44
C ARG A 144 -1.01 -11.19 6.44
N ALA A 145 -0.54 -9.98 6.13
CA ALA A 145 0.88 -9.66 6.11
C ALA A 145 1.53 -9.77 7.50
N GLN A 146 0.80 -9.52 8.57
CA GLN A 146 1.29 -9.69 9.94
C GLN A 146 1.43 -11.17 10.30
N VAL A 147 0.39 -11.98 10.06
CA VAL A 147 0.44 -13.44 10.31
C VAL A 147 1.58 -14.08 9.52
N ALA A 148 1.75 -13.70 8.25
CA ALA A 148 2.85 -14.17 7.43
C ALA A 148 4.23 -13.79 7.99
N ARG A 149 4.38 -12.56 8.50
CA ARG A 149 5.62 -12.12 9.15
C ARG A 149 5.94 -12.94 10.38
N ASP A 150 4.93 -13.28 11.19
CA ASP A 150 5.12 -14.08 12.39
C ASP A 150 5.56 -15.50 12.03
N ILE A 151 4.89 -16.13 11.06
CA ILE A 151 5.25 -17.46 10.57
C ILE A 151 6.68 -17.45 10.00
N PHE A 152 6.98 -16.47 9.14
CA PHE A 152 8.29 -16.35 8.51
C PHE A 152 9.41 -16.13 9.53
N ARG A 153 9.18 -15.31 10.57
CA ARG A 153 10.13 -15.11 11.67
C ARG A 153 10.36 -16.38 12.48
N GLY A 154 9.37 -17.26 12.57
CA GLY A 154 9.47 -18.55 13.24
C GLY A 154 10.22 -19.62 12.45
N LEU A 155 10.49 -19.40 11.16
CA LEU A 155 11.24 -20.36 10.33
C LEU A 155 12.74 -20.37 10.70
N PRO A 156 13.43 -21.51 10.55
CA PRO A 156 14.88 -21.57 10.67
C PRO A 156 15.58 -20.60 9.71
N ALA A 157 16.73 -20.05 10.13
CA ALA A 157 17.51 -19.11 9.32
C ALA A 157 17.85 -19.69 7.93
N ALA A 158 18.21 -20.98 7.87
CA ALA A 158 18.50 -21.66 6.61
C ALA A 158 17.31 -21.68 5.63
N GLU A 159 16.08 -21.81 6.14
CA GLU A 159 14.89 -21.75 5.28
C GLU A 159 14.64 -20.32 4.79
N GLN A 160 14.79 -19.32 5.68
CA GLN A 160 14.67 -17.90 5.32
C GLN A 160 15.67 -17.51 4.22
N ASP A 161 16.92 -17.95 4.34
CA ASP A 161 17.97 -17.74 3.33
C ASP A 161 17.63 -18.44 2.00
N GLY A 162 16.99 -19.61 2.06
CA GLY A 162 16.49 -20.33 0.88
C GLY A 162 15.50 -19.49 0.06
N PHE A 163 14.56 -18.80 0.73
CA PHE A 163 13.65 -17.87 0.05
C PHE A 163 14.40 -16.68 -0.56
N ALA A 164 15.43 -16.16 0.13
CA ALA A 164 16.27 -15.08 -0.40
C ALA A 164 16.98 -15.49 -1.69
N SER A 165 17.55 -16.71 -1.74
CA SER A 165 18.22 -17.24 -2.92
C SER A 165 17.26 -17.40 -4.09
N ARG A 166 16.11 -18.08 -3.90
CA ARG A 166 15.13 -18.27 -4.97
C ARG A 166 14.59 -16.94 -5.49
N ALA A 167 14.35 -15.96 -4.61
CA ALA A 167 13.93 -14.63 -5.02
C ALA A 167 14.98 -13.92 -5.91
N LYS A 168 16.27 -14.11 -5.63
CA LYS A 168 17.36 -13.58 -6.47
C LYS A 168 17.42 -14.28 -7.82
N ASP A 169 17.31 -15.61 -7.83
CA ASP A 169 17.38 -16.42 -9.05
C ASP A 169 16.21 -16.09 -9.98
N GLU A 170 14.99 -16.01 -9.46
CA GLU A 170 13.81 -15.60 -10.22
C GLU A 170 13.93 -14.18 -10.77
N ALA A 171 14.43 -13.25 -9.96
CA ALA A 171 14.65 -11.88 -10.42
C ALA A 171 15.70 -11.84 -11.55
N ALA A 172 16.75 -12.65 -11.47
CA ALA A 172 17.76 -12.77 -12.52
C ALA A 172 17.17 -13.38 -13.80
N HIS A 173 16.40 -14.47 -13.68
CA HIS A 173 15.70 -15.09 -14.81
C HIS A 173 14.70 -14.15 -15.47
N ALA A 174 13.89 -13.43 -14.68
CA ALA A 174 12.93 -12.46 -15.20
C ALA A 174 13.62 -11.30 -15.93
N LYS A 175 14.73 -10.78 -15.39
CA LYS A 175 15.54 -9.76 -16.07
C LYS A 175 16.15 -10.27 -17.36
N ALA A 176 16.68 -11.48 -17.37
CA ALA A 176 17.24 -12.10 -18.58
C ALA A 176 16.17 -12.33 -19.65
N ALA A 177 14.99 -12.82 -19.25
CA ALA A 177 13.85 -12.99 -20.16
C ALA A 177 13.35 -11.65 -20.72
N TYR A 178 13.26 -10.62 -19.89
CA TYR A 178 12.88 -9.28 -20.32
C TYR A 178 13.91 -8.68 -21.29
N ALA A 179 15.20 -8.76 -20.94
CA ALA A 179 16.28 -8.28 -21.81
C ALA A 179 16.32 -9.02 -23.15
N LYS A 180 16.07 -10.32 -23.13
CA LYS A 180 15.92 -11.13 -24.34
C LYS A 180 14.73 -10.65 -25.16
N ALA A 181 13.54 -10.52 -24.57
CA ALA A 181 12.34 -10.04 -25.27
C ALA A 181 12.47 -8.62 -25.83
N LEU A 182 13.24 -7.75 -25.17
CA LEU A 182 13.48 -6.37 -25.62
C LEU A 182 14.44 -6.31 -26.83
N ASN A 183 15.43 -7.21 -26.88
CA ASN A 183 16.45 -7.22 -27.93
C ASN A 183 16.11 -8.17 -29.09
N GLU A 184 15.20 -9.12 -28.89
CA GLU A 184 14.74 -10.00 -29.96
C GLU A 184 13.96 -9.20 -31.00
N PRO A 185 14.23 -9.43 -32.30
CA PRO A 185 13.43 -8.80 -33.34
C PRO A 185 11.97 -9.23 -33.20
N PRO A 186 11.01 -8.33 -33.49
CA PRO A 186 9.60 -8.66 -33.41
C PRO A 186 9.30 -9.86 -34.33
N SER A 187 8.47 -10.78 -33.85
CA SER A 187 8.10 -11.95 -34.64
C SER A 187 7.46 -11.53 -35.96
N THR A 188 7.98 -12.10 -37.05
CA THR A 188 7.48 -11.87 -38.41
C THR A 188 6.41 -12.89 -38.81
N SER A 189 5.99 -13.78 -37.90
CA SER A 189 4.97 -14.78 -38.19
C SER A 189 3.63 -14.11 -38.51
N PRO A 190 2.83 -14.68 -39.43
CA PRO A 190 1.51 -14.14 -39.77
C PRO A 190 0.60 -13.99 -38.54
N GLU A 191 0.65 -14.94 -37.60
CA GLU A 191 -0.17 -14.93 -36.38
C GLU A 191 0.28 -13.84 -35.40
N ALA A 192 1.59 -13.61 -35.27
CA ALA A 192 2.11 -12.52 -34.46
C ALA A 192 1.71 -11.15 -35.02
N ARG A 193 1.83 -10.96 -36.34
CA ARG A 193 1.39 -9.74 -37.03
C ARG A 193 -0.10 -9.50 -36.85
N GLN A 194 -0.93 -10.54 -37.01
CA GLN A 194 -2.38 -10.42 -36.82
C GLN A 194 -2.74 -10.02 -35.39
N ARG A 195 -2.08 -10.60 -34.37
CA ARG A 195 -2.27 -10.19 -32.98
C ARG A 195 -1.93 -8.72 -32.76
N CYS A 196 -0.81 -8.23 -33.31
CA CYS A 196 -0.47 -6.82 -33.24
C CYS A 196 -1.53 -5.93 -33.91
N ILE A 197 -2.03 -6.32 -35.08
CA ILE A 197 -3.09 -5.59 -35.79
C ILE A 197 -4.38 -5.56 -34.96
N SER A 198 -4.79 -6.69 -34.41
CA SER A 198 -6.04 -6.78 -33.64
C SER A 198 -6.02 -5.97 -32.33
N HIS A 199 -4.84 -5.73 -31.76
CA HIS A 199 -4.68 -4.98 -30.50
C HIS A 199 -4.13 -3.55 -30.70
N ILE A 200 -4.01 -3.09 -31.95
CA ILE A 200 -3.43 -1.77 -32.21
C ILE A 200 -4.28 -0.63 -31.67
N SER A 201 -5.60 -0.80 -31.65
CA SER A 201 -6.55 0.17 -31.08
C SER A 201 -6.41 0.28 -29.56
N ASP A 202 -6.23 -0.86 -28.86
CA ASP A 202 -6.00 -0.89 -27.41
C ASP A 202 -4.73 -0.11 -27.03
N PHE A 203 -3.70 -0.22 -27.87
CA PHE A 203 -2.43 0.49 -27.68
C PHE A 203 -2.52 1.98 -28.06
N MET A 204 -3.08 2.31 -29.23
CA MET A 204 -3.10 3.69 -29.73
C MET A 204 -4.21 4.54 -29.09
N GLY A 205 -5.31 3.94 -28.63
CA GLY A 205 -6.47 4.64 -28.08
C GLY A 205 -6.12 5.60 -26.93
N PRO A 206 -5.39 5.15 -25.89
CA PRO A 206 -4.96 6.03 -24.80
C PRO A 206 -4.07 7.19 -25.26
N ILE A 207 -3.21 6.96 -26.26
CA ILE A 207 -2.30 7.99 -26.81
C ILE A 207 -3.10 9.05 -27.55
N LEU A 208 -4.02 8.62 -28.45
CA LEU A 208 -4.89 9.52 -29.21
C LEU A 208 -5.80 10.33 -28.29
N LYS A 209 -6.37 9.70 -27.26
CA LYS A 209 -7.15 10.37 -26.22
C LYS A 209 -6.31 11.43 -25.49
N GLY A 210 -5.09 11.08 -25.07
CA GLY A 210 -4.19 12.01 -24.39
C GLY A 210 -3.79 13.22 -25.25
N LEU A 211 -3.64 13.02 -26.56
CA LEU A 211 -3.38 14.11 -27.52
C LEU A 211 -4.58 15.05 -27.63
N HIS A 212 -5.78 14.49 -27.80
CA HIS A 212 -7.03 15.26 -27.84
C HIS A 212 -7.23 16.06 -26.55
N ASP A 213 -7.12 15.42 -25.37
CA ASP A 213 -7.37 16.06 -24.08
C ASP A 213 -6.44 17.26 -23.80
N ARG A 214 -5.24 17.29 -24.41
CA ARG A 214 -4.26 18.38 -24.22
C ARG A 214 -4.30 19.45 -25.31
N THR A 215 -4.68 19.09 -26.53
CA THR A 215 -4.55 19.98 -27.69
C THR A 215 -5.88 20.38 -28.32
N GLY A 216 -6.96 19.64 -28.02
CA GLY A 216 -8.26 19.75 -28.71
C GLY A 216 -8.27 19.17 -30.13
N LEU A 217 -7.15 18.64 -30.63
CA LEU A 217 -7.05 18.09 -31.97
C LEU A 217 -7.59 16.66 -32.03
N HIS A 218 -8.37 16.37 -33.06
CA HIS A 218 -8.77 15.02 -33.40
C HIS A 218 -7.71 14.41 -34.31
N ALA A 219 -7.05 13.36 -33.84
CA ALA A 219 -6.09 12.60 -34.62
C ALA A 219 -6.67 11.24 -34.99
N THR A 220 -6.47 10.81 -36.23
CA THR A 220 -6.88 9.51 -36.75
C THR A 220 -5.66 8.79 -37.31
N ILE A 221 -5.58 7.48 -37.07
CA ILE A 221 -4.52 6.62 -37.59
C ILE A 221 -5.16 5.67 -38.59
N ILE A 222 -4.61 5.62 -39.80
CA ILE A 222 -5.04 4.67 -40.84
C ILE A 222 -3.85 3.77 -41.13
N LEU A 223 -4.02 2.46 -40.93
CA LEU A 223 -3.00 1.46 -41.21
C LEU A 223 -3.46 0.60 -42.39
N GLY A 224 -2.63 0.48 -43.42
CA GLY A 224 -2.93 -0.33 -44.61
C GLY A 224 -1.87 -1.40 -44.84
N GLY A 225 -2.28 -2.60 -45.23
CA GLY A 225 -1.34 -3.67 -45.56
C GLY A 225 -2.00 -5.04 -45.78
N PRO A 226 -1.20 -6.08 -46.08
CA PRO A 226 -1.69 -7.44 -46.24
C PRO A 226 -2.12 -8.00 -44.88
N MET A 227 -3.36 -8.50 -44.78
CA MET A 227 -3.90 -9.09 -43.56
C MET A 227 -3.71 -10.61 -43.54
N PRO A 228 -2.94 -11.16 -42.58
CA PRO A 228 -2.74 -12.60 -42.43
C PRO A 228 -4.03 -13.42 -42.36
N GLN A 229 -5.05 -12.94 -41.62
CA GLN A 229 -6.32 -13.66 -41.45
C GLN A 229 -7.16 -13.75 -42.74
N LEU A 230 -6.87 -12.92 -43.75
CA LEU A 230 -7.54 -12.89 -45.05
C LEU A 230 -6.63 -13.40 -46.17
N GLY A 231 -5.69 -14.30 -45.85
CA GLY A 231 -4.79 -14.88 -46.85
C GLY A 231 -3.85 -13.85 -47.51
N GLY A 232 -3.60 -12.70 -46.87
CA GLY A 232 -2.73 -11.65 -47.39
C GLY A 232 -3.42 -10.58 -48.25
N GLU A 233 -4.76 -10.55 -48.30
CA GLU A 233 -5.50 -9.46 -48.95
C GLU A 233 -5.15 -8.08 -48.34
N LEU A 234 -5.07 -7.06 -49.21
CA LEU A 234 -4.86 -5.68 -48.80
C LEU A 234 -6.13 -5.10 -48.17
N ARG A 235 -6.01 -4.61 -46.93
CA ARG A 235 -7.09 -3.94 -46.20
C ARG A 235 -6.55 -2.77 -45.40
N THR A 236 -7.47 -1.89 -45.00
CA THR A 236 -7.20 -0.80 -44.06
C THR A 236 -7.84 -1.10 -42.70
N VAL A 237 -7.13 -0.80 -41.63
CA VAL A 237 -7.65 -0.71 -40.26
C VAL A 237 -7.67 0.76 -39.88
N GLN A 238 -8.80 1.19 -39.33
CA GLN A 238 -9.03 2.54 -38.81
C GLN A 238 -9.39 2.45 -37.33
#